data_AF-A0A847E0D0-F1
#
_entry.id   AF-A0A847E0D0-F1
#
_cell.length_a   1.000
_cell.length_b   1.000
_cell.length_c   1.000
_cell.angle_alpha   90.00
_cell.angle_beta   90.00
_cell.angle_gamma   90.00
#
_symmetry.space_group_name_H-M   'P 1'
#
loop_
_entity.id
_entity.type
_entity.pdbx_description
1 polymer ?
#
loop_
_entity_poly.entity_id
_entity_poly.type
_entity_poly.pdbx_seq_one_letter_code
_entity_poly.pdbx_strand_id
1 'polypeptide(L)' 'AQRFGGSHAQRDVIELTLSEAALRTGDTALATALANERLAMRPRSPLARLLVQRAARMGERGSGIGSDRVARTAA' A
#
# COMPACT_ATOMS: atom_id res chain seq x y z
N ALA A 1 2.98 28.79 20.18
CA ALA A 1 2.26 27.57 20.63
C ALA A 1 1.90 26.74 19.40
N GLN A 2 2.43 25.53 19.26
CA GLN A 2 2.21 24.66 18.11
C GLN A 2 0.79 24.06 18.16
N ARG A 3 -0.13 24.60 17.38
CA ARG A 3 -1.51 24.07 17.21
C ARG A 3 -1.65 23.12 16.01
N PHE A 4 -0.55 22.68 15.41
CA PHE A 4 -0.54 21.81 14.24
C PHE A 4 0.17 20.51 14.60
N GLY A 5 -0.59 19.43 14.79
CA GLY A 5 -0.03 18.11 15.14
C GLY A 5 -1.08 17.01 15.15
N GLY A 6 -2.28 17.28 15.68
CA GLY A 6 -3.37 16.29 15.75
C GLY A 6 -3.86 15.82 14.38
N SER A 7 -4.28 16.73 13.51
CA SER A 7 -4.84 16.37 12.18
C SER A 7 -3.83 15.69 11.27
N HIS A 8 -2.54 16.07 11.35
CA HIS A 8 -1.49 15.47 10.53
C HIS A 8 -1.13 14.06 11.01
N ALA A 9 -0.98 13.86 12.32
CA ALA A 9 -0.74 12.52 12.88
C ALA A 9 -1.94 11.59 12.65
N GLN A 10 -3.16 12.11 12.80
CA GLN A 10 -4.40 11.36 12.51
C GLN A 10 -4.46 10.95 11.04
N ARG A 11 -4.19 11.87 10.10
CA ARG A 11 -4.12 11.55 8.67
C ARG A 11 -3.03 10.52 8.39
N ASP A 12 -1.85 10.64 9.03
CA ASP A 12 -0.76 9.67 8.85
C ASP A 12 -1.18 8.25 9.24
N VAL A 13 -1.89 8.10 10.37
CA VAL A 13 -2.42 6.80 10.82
C VAL A 13 -3.46 6.26 9.82
N ILE A 14 -4.34 7.12 9.30
CA ILE A 14 -5.35 6.72 8.31
C ILE A 14 -4.69 6.25 7.01
N GLU A 15 -3.72 7.01 6.47
CA GLU A 15 -2.99 6.65 5.26
C GLU A 15 -2.21 5.34 5.41
N LEU A 16 -1.55 5.14 6.56
CA LEU A 16 -0.85 3.90 6.85
C LEU A 16 -1.81 2.71 6.96
N THR A 17 -2.96 2.92 7.59
CA THR A 17 -3.99 1.88 7.72
C THR A 17 -4.54 1.48 6.35
N LEU A 18 -4.85 2.45 5.49
CA LEU A 18 -5.34 2.19 4.12
C LEU A 18 -4.28 1.49 3.26
N SER A 19 -3.02 1.94 3.34
CA SER A 19 -1.91 1.31 2.62
C SER A 19 -1.73 -0.14 3.02
N GLU A 20 -1.73 -0.43 4.33
CA GLU A 20 -1.62 -1.80 4.83
C GLU A 20 -2.86 -2.66 4.52
N ALA A 21 -4.06 -2.07 4.51
CA ALA A 21 -5.26 -2.77 4.10
C ALA A 21 -5.17 -3.20 2.62
N ALA A 22 -4.82 -2.29 1.71
CA ALA A 22 -4.65 -2.59 0.30
C ALA A 22 -3.56 -3.66 0.05
N LEU A 23 -2.44 -3.59 0.78
CA LEU A 23 -1.39 -4.60 0.72
C LEU A 23 -1.88 -5.98 1.18
N ARG A 24 -2.73 -6.06 2.20
CA ARG A 24 -3.26 -7.32 2.74
C ARG A 24 -4.39 -7.92 1.90
N THR A 25 -5.25 -7.09 1.32
CA THR A 25 -6.37 -7.55 0.47
C THR A 25 -5.91 -7.98 -0.91
N GLY A 26 -4.68 -7.66 -1.31
CA GLY A 26 -4.16 -8.01 -2.62
C GLY A 26 -4.45 -6.96 -3.70
N ASP A 27 -5.06 -5.83 -3.35
CA ASP A 27 -5.38 -4.75 -4.29
C ASP A 27 -4.10 -4.02 -4.71
N THR A 28 -3.49 -4.53 -5.77
CA THR A 28 -2.16 -4.10 -6.23
C THR A 28 -2.19 -2.68 -6.80
N ALA A 29 -3.29 -2.30 -7.46
CA ALA A 29 -3.44 -0.97 -8.03
C ALA A 29 -3.54 0.08 -6.92
N LEU A 30 -4.42 -0.15 -5.93
CA LEU A 30 -4.60 0.76 -4.81
C LEU A 30 -3.34 0.83 -3.93
N ALA A 31 -2.72 -0.32 -3.64
CA ALA A 31 -1.48 -0.35 -2.85
C ALA A 31 -0.34 0.44 -3.52
N THR A 32 -0.23 0.36 -4.85
CA THR A 32 0.79 1.09 -5.62
C THR A 32 0.52 2.60 -5.59
N ALA A 33 -0.73 3.02 -5.79
CA ALA A 33 -1.12 4.43 -5.76
C ALA A 33 -0.81 5.06 -4.39
N LEU A 34 -1.32 4.46 -3.30
CA LEU A 34 -1.13 4.97 -1.94
C LEU A 34 0.35 5.01 -1.53
N ALA A 35 1.13 4.00 -1.89
CA ALA A 35 2.57 3.97 -1.60
C ALA A 35 3.33 5.09 -2.32
N ASN A 36 2.99 5.36 -3.58
CA ASN A 36 3.61 6.43 -4.38
C ASN A 36 3.21 7.83 -3.87
N GLU A 37 1.94 8.05 -3.54
CA GLU A 37 1.49 9.30 -2.92
C GLU A 37 2.25 9.58 -1.62
N ARG A 38 2.42 8.55 -0.79
CA ARG A 38 3.18 8.67 0.47
C ARG A 38 4.66 8.93 0.25
N LEU A 39 5.26 8.32 -0.77
CA LEU A 39 6.65 8.61 -1.16
C LEU A 39 6.79 10.05 -1.67
N ALA A 40 5.84 10.54 -2.46
CA ALA A 40 5.84 11.93 -2.94
C ALA A 40 5.74 12.93 -1.77
N MET A 41 4.88 12.66 -0.78
CA MET A 41 4.76 13.50 0.41
C MET A 41 5.96 13.38 1.36
N ARG A 42 6.58 12.20 1.45
CA ARG A 42 7.71 11.93 2.36
C ARG A 42 8.87 11.23 1.64
N PRO A 43 9.58 11.89 0.71
CA PRO A 43 10.57 11.24 -0.17
C PRO A 43 11.74 10.58 0.55
N ARG A 44 12.10 11.13 1.73
CA ARG A 44 13.21 10.63 2.55
C ARG A 44 12.79 9.59 3.60
N SER A 45 11.50 9.26 3.68
CA SER A 45 10.97 8.30 4.66
C SER A 45 11.37 6.86 4.29
N PRO A 46 12.06 6.13 5.17
CA PRO A 46 12.33 4.70 4.98
C PRO A 46 11.03 3.89 4.85
N LEU A 47 10.00 4.25 5.61
CA LEU A 47 8.71 3.56 5.59
C LEU A 47 7.99 3.74 4.24
N ALA A 48 8.04 4.94 3.65
CA ALA A 48 7.43 5.18 2.34
C ALA A 48 8.11 4.32 1.26
N ARG A 49 9.45 4.25 1.27
CA ARG A 49 10.21 3.37 0.37
C ARG A 49 9.87 1.90 0.57
N LEU A 50 9.71 1.44 1.82
CA LEU A 50 9.32 0.07 2.12
C LEU A 50 7.93 -0.28 1.56
N LEU A 51 6.95 0.63 1.68
CA LEU A 51 5.61 0.43 1.15
C LEU A 51 5.62 0.29 -0.38
N VAL A 52 6.38 1.13 -1.08
CA VAL A 52 6.57 1.02 -2.55
C VAL A 52 7.16 -0.33 -2.94
N GLN A 53 8.20 -0.79 -2.23
CA GLN A 53 8.80 -2.10 -2.48
C GLN A 53 7.81 -3.26 -2.26
N ARG A 54 6.98 -3.18 -1.21
CA ARG A 54 5.96 -4.20 -0.93
C ARG A 54 4.88 -4.24 -2.01
N ALA A 55 4.43 -3.09 -2.50
CA ALA A 55 3.47 -2.99 -3.60
C ALA A 55 4.04 -3.53 -4.91
N ALA A 56 5.30 -3.19 -5.25
CA ALA A 56 5.98 -3.70 -6.44
C ALA A 56 6.04 -5.25 -6.46
N ARG A 57 6.40 -5.87 -5.33
CA ARG A 57 6.41 -7.34 -5.18
C ARG A 57 5.04 -7.99 -5.36
N MET A 58 3.93 -7.26 -5.18
CA MET A 58 2.59 -7.79 -5.45
C MET A 58 2.33 -7.90 -6.95
N GLY A 59 2.77 -6.91 -7.74
CA GLY A 59 2.69 -6.95 -9.20
C GLY A 59 3.47 -8.11 -9.81
N GLU A 60 4.66 -8.37 -9.27
CA GLU A 60 5.49 -9.54 -9.65
C GLU A 60 4.78 -10.87 -9.37
N ARG A 61 4.11 -10.99 -8.20
CA ARG A 61 3.31 -12.17 -7.87
C ARG A 61 2.04 -12.30 -8.72
N GLY A 62 1.38 -11.19 -9.03
CA GLY A 62 0.18 -11.19 -9.88
C GLY A 62 0.49 -11.65 -11.31
N SER A 63 1.64 -11.25 -11.85
CA SER A 63 2.10 -11.64 -13.19
C SER A 63 2.48 -13.13 -13.30
N GLY A 64 2.75 -13.81 -12.19
CA GLY A 64 3.12 -15.24 -12.16
C GLY A 64 1.99 -16.19 -11.76
N ILE A 65 0.83 -15.70 -11.31
CA ILE A 65 -0.28 -16.53 -10.77
C ILE A 65 -1.56 -16.29 -11.59
N GLY A 66 -1.43 -16.33 -12.92
CA GLY A 66 -2.52 -16.14 -13.87
C GLY A 66 -3.36 -17.39 -14.18
N SER A 67 -3.06 -18.58 -13.61
CA SER A 67 -3.76 -19.83 -13.98
C SER A 67 -4.52 -20.54 -12.84
N ASP A 68 -4.26 -20.23 -11.57
CA ASP A 68 -4.57 -21.19 -10.47
C ASP A 68 -5.64 -20.75 -9.45
N ARG A 69 -6.31 -19.61 -9.69
CA ARG A 69 -7.38 -19.11 -8.80
C ARG A 69 -8.80 -19.25 -9.33
N VAL A 70 -9.00 -19.40 -10.64
CA VAL A 70 -10.35 -19.68 -11.20
C VAL A 70 -10.78 -21.14 -10.92
N ALA A 71 -9.84 -22.06 -10.71
CA ALA A 71 -10.15 -23.47 -10.47
C ALA A 71 -10.64 -23.80 -9.04
N ARG A 72 -10.49 -22.91 -8.05
CA ARG A 72 -10.80 -23.22 -6.63
C ARG A 72 -12.17 -22.77 -6.15
N THR A 73 -12.99 -22.19 -7.02
CA THR A 73 -14.38 -21.81 -6.70
C THR A 73 -15.41 -22.65 -7.46
N ALA A 74 -14.97 -23.72 -8.14
CA ALA A 74 -15.80 -24.60 -8.97
C ALA A 74 -15.72 -26.10 -8.58
N ALA A 75 -15.31 -26.43 -7.36
CA ALA A 75 -15.41 -27.77 -6.78
C ALA A 75 -16.11 -27.69 -5.42
#